data_AF-A0A6G2D5N6-F1
#
_entry.id   AF-A0A6G2D5N6-F1
#
_cell.length_a   1.000
_cell.length_b   1.000
_cell.length_c   1.000
_cell.angle_alpha   90.00
_cell.angle_beta   90.00
_cell.angle_gamma   90.00
#
_symmetry.space_group_name_H-M   'P 1'
#
loop_
_entity.id
_entity.type
_entity.pdbx_description
1 polymer ?
#
loop_
_entity_poly.entity_id
_entity_poly.type
_entity_poly.pdbx_seq_one_letter_code
_entity_poly.pdbx_strand_id
1 'polypeptide(L)'
;MKITEVIKKDGSKVYRANIYLGVDQVTGKKVKTKVTGRTQKEVKQKANQEKIAFQKAGSTRQKAVTIKNYQELATLWLESYKNTVKPNTQDNVRK
;
A
#
# COMPACT_ATOMS: atom_id res chain seq x y z
N MET A 1 14.48 11.82 8.90
CA MET A 1 14.14 10.39 8.75
C MET A 1 14.99 9.62 9.75
N LYS A 2 14.39 8.85 10.68
CA LYS A 2 15.15 7.99 11.59
C LYS A 2 15.38 6.64 10.89
N ILE A 3 16.65 6.25 10.73
CA ILE A 3 17.04 4.93 10.20
C ILE A 3 17.38 4.06 11.41
N THR A 4 16.76 2.91 11.50
CA THR A 4 17.02 1.91 12.56
C THR A 4 17.81 0.76 11.96
N GLU A 5 18.90 0.37 12.62
CA GLU A 5 19.59 -0.89 12.33
C GLU A 5 18.78 -2.05 12.92
N VAL A 6 18.61 -3.11 12.14
CA VAL A 6 17.92 -4.33 12.55
C VAL A 6 18.82 -5.49 12.21
N ILE A 7 19.13 -6.29 13.22
CA ILE A 7 19.83 -7.56 13.07
C ILE A 7 18.77 -8.64 12.86
N LYS A 8 18.87 -9.36 11.75
CA LYS A 8 17.98 -10.48 11.44
C LYS A 8 18.39 -11.73 12.23
N LYS A 9 17.51 -12.74 12.26
CA LYS A 9 17.78 -14.04 12.87
C LYS A 9 19.01 -14.75 12.25
N ASP A 10 19.33 -14.43 11.01
CA ASP A 10 20.50 -14.93 10.27
C ASP A 10 21.82 -14.18 10.59
N GLY A 11 21.79 -13.22 11.53
CA GLY A 11 22.95 -12.38 11.90
C GLY A 11 23.22 -11.21 10.93
N SER A 12 22.52 -11.12 9.79
CA SER A 12 22.73 -10.04 8.83
C SER A 12 22.15 -8.71 9.34
N LYS A 13 22.91 -7.63 9.11
CA LYS A 13 22.51 -6.26 9.43
C LYS A 13 21.72 -5.65 8.27
N VAL A 14 20.53 -5.13 8.56
CA VAL A 14 19.74 -4.37 7.60
C VAL A 14 19.28 -3.06 8.21
N TYR A 15 19.21 -2.02 7.38
CA TYR A 15 18.74 -0.71 7.78
C TYR A 15 17.30 -0.54 7.32
N ARG A 16 16.45 -0.03 8.21
CA ARG A 16 15.02 0.20 7.94
C ARG A 16 14.64 1.62 8.31
N ALA A 17 13.70 2.19 7.57
CA ALA A 17 13.15 3.49 7.89
C ALA A 17 11.69 3.61 7.47
N ASN A 18 10.91 4.27 8.32
CA ASN A 18 9.54 4.67 8.02
C ASN A 18 9.55 6.08 7.42
N ILE A 19 9.04 6.22 6.21
CA ILE A 19 9.00 7.47 5.48
C ILE A 19 7.55 7.88 5.26
N TYR A 20 7.27 9.15 5.52
CA TYR A 20 6.02 9.76 5.11
C TYR A 20 6.10 10.13 3.63
N LEU A 21 5.14 9.66 2.84
CA LEU A 21 5.05 9.95 1.41
C LEU A 21 4.19 11.19 1.14
N GLY A 22 3.09 11.36 1.88
CA GLY A 22 2.13 12.43 1.68
C GLY A 22 0.73 12.05 2.17
N VAL A 23 -0.25 12.89 1.83
CA VAL A 23 -1.68 12.59 2.00
C VAL A 23 -2.19 11.98 0.71
N ASP A 24 -2.93 10.89 0.81
CA ASP A 24 -3.57 10.27 -0.35
C ASP A 24 -4.71 11.16 -0.87
N GLN A 25 -4.67 11.55 -2.14
CA GLN A 25 -5.64 12.47 -2.72
C GLN A 25 -7.07 11.90 -2.75
N VAL A 26 -7.23 10.58 -2.89
CA VAL A 26 -8.54 9.94 -3.00
C VAL A 26 -9.15 9.70 -1.63
N THR A 27 -8.34 9.27 -0.67
CA THR A 27 -8.84 8.84 0.66
C THR A 27 -8.63 9.88 1.77
N GLY A 28 -7.81 10.91 1.54
CA GLY A 28 -7.45 11.92 2.54
C GLY A 28 -6.56 11.40 3.69
N LYS A 29 -6.12 10.14 3.64
CA LYS A 29 -5.35 9.50 4.71
C LYS A 29 -3.84 9.73 4.55
N LYS A 30 -3.14 9.79 5.67
CA LYS A 30 -1.66 9.90 5.70
C LYS A 30 -1.02 8.59 5.24
N VAL A 31 -0.18 8.66 4.20
CA VAL A 31 0.50 7.49 3.64
C VAL A 31 1.94 7.42 4.13
N LYS A 32 2.32 6.24 4.64
CA LYS A 32 3.69 5.93 5.07
C LYS A 32 4.19 4.65 4.40
N THR A 33 5.48 4.59 4.08
CA THR A 33 6.15 3.40 3.53
C THR A 33 7.30 2.97 4.43
N LYS A 34 7.45 1.65 4.59
CA LYS A 34 8.65 1.03 5.16
C LYS A 34 9.66 0.79 4.04
N VAL A 35 10.83 1.40 4.14
CA VAL A 35 11.94 1.16 3.21
C VAL A 35 13.04 0.43 3.93
N THR A 36 13.60 -0.59 3.27
CA THR A 36 14.67 -1.43 3.80
C THR A 36 15.82 -1.52 2.81
N GLY A 37 17.05 -1.54 3.32
CA GLY A 37 18.27 -1.65 2.52
C GLY A 37 19.42 -2.26 3.32
N ARG A 38 20.48 -2.65 2.62
CA ARG A 38 21.71 -3.22 3.20
C ARG A 38 22.61 -2.13 3.77
N THR A 39 22.52 -0.90 3.22
CA THR A 39 23.27 0.27 3.70
C THR A 39 22.34 1.45 3.99
N GLN A 40 22.79 2.38 4.84
CA GLN A 40 22.04 3.61 5.10
C GLN A 40 21.88 4.49 3.85
N LYS A 41 22.89 4.51 2.96
CA LYS A 41 22.84 5.26 1.68
C LYS A 41 21.75 4.71 0.77
N GLU A 42 21.68 3.39 0.62
CA GLU A 42 20.65 2.71 -0.17
C GLU A 42 19.24 3.02 0.35
N VAL A 43 19.05 3.01 1.68
CA VAL A 43 17.77 3.37 2.30
C VAL A 43 17.37 4.82 1.97
N LYS A 44 18.31 5.76 2.00
CA LYS A 44 18.06 7.16 1.62
C LYS A 44 17.68 7.30 0.15
N GLN A 45 18.38 6.60 -0.76
CA GLN A 45 18.10 6.63 -2.18
C GLN A 45 16.71 6.06 -2.48
N LYS A 46 16.40 4.86 -1.96
CA LYS A 46 15.08 4.24 -2.08
C LYS A 46 13.98 5.13 -1.50
N ALA A 47 14.22 5.80 -0.38
CA ALA A 47 13.25 6.73 0.20
C ALA A 47 12.89 7.88 -0.74
N ASN A 48 13.88 8.46 -1.42
CA ASN A 48 13.66 9.53 -2.38
C ASN A 48 12.93 9.00 -3.62
N GLN A 49 13.31 7.83 -4.11
CA GLN A 49 12.67 7.19 -5.25
C GLN A 49 11.18 6.89 -4.97
N GLU A 50 10.86 6.38 -3.79
CA GLU A 50 9.48 6.13 -3.36
C GLU A 50 8.64 7.40 -3.29
N LYS A 51 9.22 8.52 -2.82
CA LYS A 51 8.53 9.82 -2.83
C LYS A 51 8.23 10.30 -4.24
N ILE A 52 9.22 10.21 -5.14
CA ILE A 52 9.06 10.59 -6.54
C ILE A 52 8.01 9.68 -7.22
N ALA A 53 8.06 8.38 -6.98
CA ALA A 53 7.09 7.43 -7.50
C ALA A 53 5.68 7.75 -7.00
N PHE A 54 5.52 8.06 -5.73
CA PHE A 54 4.22 8.46 -5.14
C PHE A 54 3.67 9.73 -5.78
N GLN A 55 4.51 10.74 -6.00
CA GLN A 55 4.11 11.97 -6.69
C GLN A 55 3.71 11.71 -8.15
N LYS A 56 4.51 10.90 -8.88
CA LYS A 56 4.22 10.51 -10.26
C LYS A 56 2.94 9.68 -10.40
N ALA A 57 2.61 8.89 -9.38
CA ALA A 57 1.36 8.12 -9.32
C ALA A 57 0.12 8.98 -8.97
N GLY A 58 0.24 10.31 -8.94
CA GLY A 58 -0.86 11.21 -8.62
C GLY A 58 -1.14 11.34 -7.13
N SER A 59 -0.15 11.06 -6.27
CA SER A 59 -0.29 11.13 -4.81
C SER A 59 -1.41 10.23 -4.26
N THR A 60 -1.66 9.10 -4.90
CA THR A 60 -2.59 8.08 -4.44
C THR A 60 -1.95 6.70 -4.56
N ARG A 61 -2.23 5.82 -3.59
CA ARG A 61 -1.84 4.39 -3.70
C ARG A 61 -2.89 3.56 -4.42
N GLN A 62 -4.14 4.01 -4.43
CA GLN A 62 -5.25 3.28 -5.02
C GLN A 62 -5.61 3.91 -6.37
N LYS A 63 -5.64 3.10 -7.42
CA LYS A 63 -6.16 3.57 -8.69
C LYS A 63 -7.64 3.86 -8.53
N ALA A 64 -8.06 5.07 -8.87
CA ALA A 64 -9.48 5.36 -9.02
C ALA A 64 -10.04 4.43 -10.11
N VAL A 65 -11.04 3.62 -9.76
CA VAL A 65 -11.74 2.77 -10.72
C VAL A 65 -12.87 3.61 -11.30
N THR A 66 -12.81 3.88 -12.59
CA THR A 66 -13.92 4.54 -13.30
C THR A 66 -14.97 3.48 -13.61
N ILE A 67 -16.09 3.52 -12.90
CA ILE A 67 -17.22 2.60 -13.11
C ILE A 67 -18.19 3.26 -14.07
N LYS A 68 -18.50 2.60 -15.20
CA LYS A 68 -19.37 3.17 -16.24
C LYS A 68 -20.79 2.66 -16.17
N ASN A 69 -20.99 1.44 -15.66
CA ASN A 69 -22.29 0.79 -15.62
C ASN A 69 -22.58 0.17 -14.22
N TYR A 70 -23.87 -0.07 -13.95
CA TYR A 70 -24.29 -0.67 -12.67
C TYR A 70 -23.81 -2.13 -12.50
N GLN A 71 -23.60 -2.84 -13.61
CA GLN A 71 -23.15 -4.23 -13.57
C GLN A 71 -21.69 -4.35 -13.08
N GLU A 72 -20.81 -3.45 -13.53
CA GLU A 72 -19.43 -3.32 -13.06
C GLU A 72 -19.42 -2.97 -11.57
N LEU A 73 -20.29 -2.04 -11.14
CA LEU A 73 -20.41 -1.69 -9.73
C LEU A 73 -20.77 -2.91 -8.88
N ALA A 74 -21.79 -3.67 -9.29
CA ALA A 74 -22.26 -4.85 -8.57
C ALA A 74 -21.17 -5.94 -8.51
N THR A 75 -20.43 -6.13 -9.60
CA THR A 75 -19.33 -7.11 -9.67
C THR A 75 -18.17 -6.72 -8.76
N LEU A 76 -17.75 -5.45 -8.82
CA LEU A 76 -16.66 -4.90 -7.98
C LEU A 76 -17.04 -4.97 -6.49
N TRP A 77 -18.28 -4.64 -6.16
CA TRP A 77 -18.79 -4.77 -4.79
C TRP A 77 -18.75 -6.23 -4.32
N LEU A 78 -19.21 -7.17 -5.14
CA LEU A 78 -19.23 -8.59 -4.79
C LEU A 78 -17.82 -9.15 -4.60
N GLU A 79 -16.84 -8.73 -5.41
CA GLU A 79 -15.43 -9.09 -5.22
C GLU A 79 -14.85 -8.56 -3.91
N SER A 80 -15.17 -7.31 -3.55
CA SER A 80 -14.75 -6.71 -2.29
C SER A 80 -15.39 -7.41 -1.08
N TYR A 81 -16.69 -7.70 -1.16
CA TYR A 81 -17.49 -8.33 -0.10
C TYR A 81 -16.98 -9.73 0.29
N LYS A 82 -16.54 -10.54 -0.68
CA LYS A 82 -15.98 -11.88 -0.40
C LYS A 82 -14.79 -11.85 0.58
N ASN A 83 -14.05 -10.75 0.62
CA ASN A 83 -12.88 -10.62 1.50
C ASN A 83 -13.26 -10.23 2.94
N THR A 84 -14.51 -9.79 3.18
CA THR A 84 -14.97 -9.32 4.50
C THR A 84 -15.82 -10.34 5.25
N VAL A 85 -16.41 -11.32 4.55
CA VAL A 85 -17.32 -12.31 5.14
C VAL A 85 -16.85 -13.75 4.95
N LYS A 86 -17.36 -14.66 5.80
CA LYS A 86 -17.09 -16.09 5.71
C LYS A 86 -17.74 -16.72 4.47
N PRO A 87 -17.19 -17.82 3.92
CA PRO A 87 -17.70 -18.48 2.72
C PRO A 87 -19.21 -18.78 2.75
N ASN A 88 -19.75 -19.34 3.84
CA ASN A 88 -21.18 -19.68 3.94
C ASN A 88 -22.10 -18.45 3.81
N THR A 89 -21.65 -17.27 4.25
CA THR A 89 -22.43 -16.03 4.09
C THR A 89 -22.38 -15.51 2.66
N GLN A 90 -21.26 -15.75 1.95
CA GLN A 90 -21.12 -15.38 0.54
C GLN A 90 -22.09 -16.18 -0.35
N ASP A 91 -22.29 -17.46 -0.05
CA ASP A 91 -23.16 -18.33 -0.84
C ASP A 91 -24.63 -17.91 -0.79
N ASN A 92 -25.08 -17.32 0.32
CA ASN A 92 -26.45 -16.77 0.43
C ASN A 92 -26.67 -15.51 -0.41
N VAL A 93 -25.60 -14.77 -0.75
CA VAL A 93 -25.69 -13.57 -1.60
C VAL A 93 -25.67 -13.92 -3.09
N ARG A 94 -25.20 -15.13 -3.43
CA ARG A 94 -25.17 -15.65 -4.81
C ARG A 94 -26.41 -16.46 -5.21
N LYS A 95 -27.20 -16.89 -4.23
CA LYS A 95 -28.48 -17.59 -4.43
C LYS A 95 -29.58 -16.61 -4.77
#